data_AF-A0A6I4M4E6-F1
#
_entry.id   AF-A0A6I4M4E6-F1
#
_cell.length_a   1.000
_cell.length_b   1.000
_cell.length_c   1.000
_cell.angle_alpha   90.00
_cell.angle_beta   90.00
_cell.angle_gamma   90.00
#
_symmetry.space_group_name_H-M   'P 1'
#
loop_
_entity.id
_entity.type
_entity.pdbx_description
1 polymer ?
#
loop_
_entity_poly.entity_id
_entity_poly.type
_entity_poly.pdbx_seq_one_letter_code
_entity_poly.pdbx_strand_id
1 'polypeptide(L)'
;MAINTAKVKNKTSLRTIAKQLNYKQAAVLSHMANGRIPIPVKRIKDIAIVLDLNPEAFFKLVLKQRCPEISSSVEDDGTNHYALLSDLRHPDMPLGLANATPSQMRIIREVPHDDHAAERWLSPHEIRYVNEIRKLKPEVVTDRLSPRDLQLLSLALGPLP
;
A
#
# COMPACT_ATOMS: atom_id res chain seq x y z
N MET A 1 -6.36 -3.16 23.23
CA MET A 1 -6.66 -2.22 24.33
C MET A 1 -7.37 -0.93 23.87
N ALA A 2 -8.30 -1.00 22.91
CA ALA A 2 -8.98 0.20 22.36
C ALA A 2 -10.40 0.43 22.93
N ILE A 3 -11.06 -0.63 23.38
CA ILE A 3 -12.42 -0.55 23.95
C ILE A 3 -12.38 -0.09 25.42
N ASN A 4 -11.32 -0.45 26.16
CA ASN A 4 -11.14 -0.01 27.56
C ASN A 4 -10.81 1.49 27.68
N THR A 5 -10.10 2.08 26.71
CA THR A 5 -9.85 3.52 26.67
C THR A 5 -11.11 4.30 26.32
N ALA A 6 -11.96 3.78 25.40
CA ALA A 6 -13.27 4.36 25.12
C ALA A 6 -14.25 4.26 26.29
N LYS A 7 -14.20 3.17 27.08
CA LYS A 7 -15.00 2.99 28.31
C LYS A 7 -14.79 4.12 29.33
N VAL A 8 -13.56 4.63 29.45
CA VAL A 8 -13.22 5.69 30.40
C VAL A 8 -13.76 7.05 29.95
N LYS A 9 -13.79 7.33 28.63
CA LYS A 9 -14.27 8.60 28.09
C LYS A 9 -15.80 8.75 28.14
N ASN A 10 -16.56 7.70 27.81
CA ASN A 10 -18.00 7.88 27.53
C ASN A 10 -18.93 7.61 28.72
N LYS A 11 -18.43 7.16 29.89
CA LYS A 11 -19.22 6.77 31.09
C LYS A 11 -20.42 5.83 30.80
N THR A 12 -20.46 5.20 29.62
CA THR A 12 -21.55 4.34 29.18
C THR A 12 -21.31 2.89 29.60
N SER A 13 -22.36 2.22 30.07
CA SER A 13 -22.28 0.81 30.46
C SER A 13 -22.03 -0.10 29.24
N LEU A 14 -21.21 -1.15 29.39
CA LEU A 14 -20.96 -2.15 28.33
C LEU A 14 -22.25 -2.84 27.86
N ARG A 15 -23.27 -2.92 28.72
CA ARG A 15 -24.58 -3.49 28.39
C ARG A 15 -25.35 -2.61 27.41
N THR A 16 -25.26 -1.29 27.55
CA THR A 16 -25.86 -0.33 26.63
C THR A 16 -25.19 -0.39 25.25
N ILE A 17 -23.85 -0.42 25.23
CA ILE A 17 -23.05 -0.54 24.00
C ILE A 17 -23.33 -1.87 23.29
N ALA A 18 -23.43 -2.98 24.04
CA ALA A 18 -23.78 -4.28 23.47
C ALA A 18 -25.16 -4.27 22.80
N LYS A 19 -26.13 -3.61 23.42
CA LYS A 19 -27.48 -3.45 22.86
C LYS A 19 -27.46 -2.62 21.56
N GLN A 20 -26.71 -1.52 21.53
CA GLN A 20 -26.56 -0.69 20.32
C GLN A 20 -25.88 -1.42 19.16
N LEU A 21 -24.92 -2.30 19.47
CA LEU A 21 -24.19 -3.10 18.48
C LEU A 21 -24.86 -4.44 18.14
N ASN A 22 -26.11 -4.66 18.59
CA ASN A 22 -26.87 -5.90 18.40
C ASN A 22 -26.12 -7.17 18.84
N TYR A 23 -25.38 -7.09 19.95
CA TYR A 23 -24.79 -8.26 20.59
C TYR A 23 -25.73 -8.82 21.67
N LYS A 24 -26.02 -10.12 21.61
CA LYS A 24 -26.88 -10.81 22.58
C LYS A 24 -26.32 -10.78 24.01
N GLN A 25 -25.00 -10.72 24.16
CA GLN A 25 -24.33 -10.80 25.47
C GLN A 25 -23.26 -9.72 25.58
N ALA A 26 -23.31 -8.92 26.65
CA ALA A 26 -22.30 -7.89 26.93
C ALA A 26 -20.90 -8.48 27.24
N ALA A 27 -20.85 -9.75 27.64
CA ALA A 27 -19.60 -10.49 27.85
C ALA A 27 -18.73 -10.54 26.59
N VAL A 28 -19.34 -10.60 25.40
CA VAL A 28 -18.62 -10.61 24.11
C VAL A 28 -17.78 -9.34 23.95
N LEU A 29 -18.33 -8.17 24.25
CA LEU A 29 -17.57 -6.91 24.21
C LEU A 29 -16.46 -6.87 25.27
N SER A 30 -16.71 -7.42 26.45
CA SER A 30 -15.69 -7.53 27.51
C SER A 30 -14.52 -8.43 27.08
N HIS A 31 -14.81 -9.57 26.46
CA HIS A 31 -13.80 -10.48 25.93
C HIS A 31 -13.02 -9.85 24.77
N MET A 32 -13.67 -9.07 23.91
CA MET A 32 -13.00 -8.28 22.87
C MET A 32 -12.08 -7.21 23.46
N ALA A 33 -12.56 -6.49 24.48
CA ALA A 33 -11.80 -5.43 25.15
C ALA A 33 -10.52 -5.96 25.82
N ASN A 34 -10.62 -7.17 26.40
CA ASN A 34 -9.51 -7.87 27.06
C ASN A 34 -8.66 -8.69 26.09
N GLY A 35 -8.97 -8.70 24.79
CA GLY A 35 -8.21 -9.40 23.77
C GLY A 35 -8.37 -10.92 23.75
N ARG A 36 -9.31 -11.49 24.51
CA ARG A 36 -9.62 -12.94 24.49
C ARG A 36 -10.34 -13.36 23.22
N ILE A 37 -11.08 -12.45 22.59
CA ILE A 37 -11.78 -12.67 21.33
C ILE A 37 -11.33 -11.58 20.34
N PRO A 38 -10.97 -11.93 19.10
CA PRO A 38 -10.62 -10.94 18.09
C PRO A 38 -11.85 -10.11 17.68
N ILE A 39 -11.64 -8.83 17.38
CA ILE A 39 -12.69 -7.94 16.91
C ILE A 39 -13.01 -8.27 15.44
N PRO A 40 -14.28 -8.51 15.05
CA PRO A 40 -14.63 -8.85 13.68
C PRO A 40 -14.39 -7.67 12.74
N VAL A 41 -13.61 -7.88 11.67
CA VAL A 41 -13.24 -6.81 10.72
C VAL A 41 -14.46 -6.10 10.12
N LYS A 42 -15.49 -6.87 9.76
CA LYS A 42 -16.74 -6.33 9.20
C LYS A 42 -17.48 -5.36 10.12
N ARG A 43 -17.24 -5.44 11.44
CA ARG A 43 -17.93 -4.61 12.46
C ARG A 43 -17.05 -3.52 13.06
N ILE A 44 -15.81 -3.36 12.57
CA ILE A 44 -14.87 -2.36 13.10
C ILE A 44 -15.46 -0.95 13.00
N LYS A 45 -16.04 -0.61 11.84
CA LYS A 45 -16.64 0.70 11.60
C LYS A 45 -17.80 0.97 12.57
N ASP A 46 -18.72 0.02 12.71
CA ASP A 46 -19.87 0.13 13.61
C ASP A 46 -19.44 0.30 15.07
N ILE A 47 -18.44 -0.49 15.51
CA ILE A 47 -17.88 -0.41 16.86
C ILE A 47 -17.19 0.93 17.08
N ALA A 48 -16.42 1.43 16.11
CA ALA A 48 -15.74 2.72 16.21
C ALA A 48 -16.75 3.88 16.34
N ILE A 49 -17.81 3.86 15.54
CA ILE A 49 -18.88 4.89 15.58
C ILE A 49 -19.57 4.89 16.94
N VAL A 50 -19.98 3.72 17.44
CA VAL A 50 -20.68 3.62 18.75
C VAL A 50 -19.77 4.01 19.91
N LEU A 51 -18.46 3.79 19.78
CA LEU A 51 -17.47 4.16 20.80
C LEU A 51 -16.93 5.58 20.65
N ASP A 52 -17.41 6.35 19.66
CA ASP A 52 -16.91 7.69 19.33
C ASP A 52 -15.39 7.72 19.10
N LEU A 53 -14.90 6.73 18.36
CA LEU A 53 -13.50 6.60 17.97
C LEU A 53 -13.33 6.87 16.49
N ASN A 54 -12.18 7.45 16.11
CA ASN A 54 -11.81 7.52 14.70
C ASN A 54 -11.72 6.09 14.12
N PRO A 55 -12.53 5.74 13.09
CA PRO A 55 -12.56 4.40 12.51
C PRO A 55 -11.20 3.91 12.00
N GLU A 56 -10.39 4.81 11.44
CA GLU A 56 -9.08 4.46 10.88
C GLU A 56 -8.07 4.15 11.97
N ALA A 57 -8.03 4.98 13.02
CA ALA A 57 -7.19 4.75 14.17
C ALA A 57 -7.60 3.45 14.91
N PHE A 58 -8.90 3.20 15.03
CA PHE A 58 -9.43 1.97 15.61
C PHE A 58 -9.09 0.74 14.76
N PHE A 59 -9.21 0.84 13.43
CA PHE A 59 -8.84 -0.24 12.51
C PHE A 59 -7.37 -0.63 12.63
N LYS A 60 -6.45 0.35 12.66
CA LYS A 60 -5.02 0.09 12.88
C LYS A 60 -4.79 -0.65 14.19
N LEU A 61 -5.44 -0.23 15.28
CA LEU A 61 -5.35 -0.92 16.58
C LEU A 61 -5.88 -2.36 16.55
N VAL A 62 -6.96 -2.61 15.81
CA VAL A 62 -7.51 -3.96 15.63
C VAL A 62 -6.57 -4.84 14.79
N LEU A 63 -5.97 -4.29 13.74
CA LEU A 63 -4.97 -5.00 12.94
C LEU A 63 -3.75 -5.40 13.78
N LYS A 64 -3.21 -4.48 14.60
CA LYS A 64 -2.11 -4.80 15.52
C LYS A 64 -2.44 -5.96 16.45
N GLN A 65 -3.68 -6.01 16.95
CA GLN A 65 -4.13 -7.07 17.84
C GLN A 65 -4.28 -8.43 17.13
N ARG A 66 -4.73 -8.44 15.87
CA ARG A 66 -5.00 -9.69 15.13
C ARG A 66 -3.78 -10.23 14.41
N CYS A 67 -2.91 -9.34 13.94
CA CYS A 67 -1.73 -9.64 13.15
C CYS A 67 -0.53 -8.88 13.75
N PRO A 68 0.01 -9.33 14.89
CA PRO A 68 1.16 -8.67 15.51
C PRO A 68 2.37 -8.62 14.57
N GLU A 69 2.52 -9.59 13.67
CA GLU A 69 3.62 -9.65 12.69
C GLU A 69 3.54 -8.57 11.60
N ILE A 70 2.33 -8.12 11.24
CA ILE A 70 2.13 -7.10 10.19
C ILE A 70 2.30 -5.68 10.78
N SER A 71 2.16 -5.53 12.09
CA SER A 71 2.06 -4.23 12.77
C SER A 71 3.30 -3.33 12.67
N SER A 72 4.48 -3.88 12.41
CA SER A 72 5.72 -3.11 12.23
C SER A 72 5.75 -2.31 10.93
N SER A 73 4.91 -2.65 9.95
CA SER A 73 4.91 -2.03 8.61
C SER A 73 3.85 -0.95 8.42
N VAL A 74 2.89 -0.82 9.35
CA VAL A 74 1.72 0.09 9.22
C VAL A 74 1.93 1.41 9.97
N GLU A 75 3.05 1.57 10.68
CA GLU A 75 3.34 2.78 11.46
C GLU A 75 3.91 3.96 10.66
N ASP A 76 4.25 3.82 9.38
CA ASP A 76 4.87 4.93 8.65
C ASP A 76 3.87 5.66 7.75
N ASP A 77 3.43 6.81 8.25
CA ASP A 77 2.80 7.88 7.49
C ASP A 77 3.88 8.55 6.64
N GLY A 78 4.14 7.99 5.47
CA GLY A 78 5.17 8.47 4.55
C GLY A 78 5.62 7.35 3.62
N THR A 79 4.82 7.08 2.59
CA THR A 79 5.17 6.34 1.36
C THR A 79 6.44 5.48 1.48
N ASN A 80 6.37 4.40 2.26
CA ASN A 80 7.48 3.46 2.38
C ASN A 80 7.56 2.67 1.07
N HIS A 81 8.26 3.23 0.07
CA HIS A 81 8.49 2.61 -1.24
C HIS A 81 9.10 1.19 -1.11
N TYR A 82 9.75 0.91 0.03
CA TYR A 82 10.29 -0.39 0.39
C TYR A 82 9.23 -1.43 0.81
N ALA A 83 8.04 -1.01 1.28
CA ALA A 83 6.94 -1.92 1.59
C ALA A 83 6.38 -2.55 0.31
N LEU A 84 6.26 -1.76 -0.77
CA LEU A 84 5.86 -2.24 -2.09
C LEU A 84 6.85 -3.30 -2.61
N LEU A 85 8.16 -3.08 -2.47
CA LEU A 85 9.18 -4.07 -2.86
C LEU A 85 9.13 -5.36 -2.03
N SER A 86 8.61 -5.29 -0.81
CA SER A 86 8.44 -6.46 0.07
C SER A 86 7.21 -7.27 -0.32
N ASP A 87 6.11 -6.60 -0.70
CA ASP A 87 4.91 -7.23 -1.26
C ASP A 87 5.16 -7.85 -2.64
N LEU A 88 6.08 -7.28 -3.43
CA LEU A 88 6.52 -7.83 -4.72
C LEU A 88 7.35 -9.12 -4.62
N ARG A 89 7.68 -9.57 -3.40
CA ARG A 89 8.42 -10.81 -3.15
C ARG A 89 7.53 -12.00 -2.80
N HIS A 90 6.21 -11.87 -2.99
CA HIS A 90 5.27 -12.97 -2.72
C HIS A 90 5.58 -14.17 -3.64
N PRO A 91 5.64 -15.40 -3.10
CA PRO A 91 5.94 -16.61 -3.88
C PRO A 91 4.92 -16.91 -4.99
N ASP A 92 3.70 -16.36 -4.88
CA ASP A 92 2.62 -16.53 -5.85
C ASP A 92 2.64 -15.49 -6.98
N MET A 93 3.61 -14.57 -6.98
CA MET A 93 3.75 -13.57 -8.04
C MET A 93 4.47 -14.17 -9.25
N PRO A 94 3.98 -13.97 -10.49
CA PRO A 94 4.60 -14.52 -11.68
C PRO A 94 6.05 -14.02 -11.86
N LEU A 95 7.00 -14.85 -11.47
CA LEU A 95 8.40 -15.02 -11.91
C LEU A 95 9.36 -13.83 -12.11
N GLY A 96 8.99 -12.57 -11.86
CA GLY A 96 9.88 -11.44 -12.17
C GLY A 96 10.91 -11.09 -11.08
N LEU A 97 10.46 -10.88 -9.84
CA LEU A 97 11.27 -10.28 -8.78
C LEU A 97 11.74 -11.28 -7.70
N ALA A 98 11.04 -12.39 -7.55
CA ALA A 98 11.42 -13.45 -6.60
C ALA A 98 12.76 -14.12 -6.98
N ASN A 99 13.06 -14.18 -8.28
CA ASN A 99 14.30 -14.75 -8.84
C ASN A 99 15.37 -13.69 -9.15
N ALA A 100 15.15 -12.43 -8.78
CA ALA A 100 16.11 -11.37 -9.06
C ALA A 100 17.40 -11.59 -8.28
N THR A 101 18.54 -11.42 -8.94
CA THR A 101 19.85 -11.54 -8.29
C THR A 101 20.05 -10.41 -7.26
N PRO A 102 20.95 -10.58 -6.28
CA PRO A 102 21.23 -9.51 -5.30
C PRO A 102 21.66 -8.19 -5.96
N SER A 103 22.34 -8.25 -7.11
CA SER A 103 22.73 -7.07 -7.89
C SER A 103 21.53 -6.39 -8.55
N GLN A 104 20.60 -7.16 -9.13
CA GLN A 104 19.35 -6.62 -9.70
C GLN A 104 18.49 -5.98 -8.61
N MET A 105 18.37 -6.62 -7.44
CA MET A 105 17.63 -6.06 -6.30
C MET A 105 18.26 -4.78 -5.76
N ARG A 106 19.59 -4.66 -5.80
CA ARG A 106 20.29 -3.43 -5.43
C ARG A 106 19.92 -2.28 -6.37
N ILE A 107 19.92 -2.53 -7.68
CA ILE A 107 19.52 -1.54 -8.70
C ILE A 107 18.06 -1.12 -8.48
N ILE A 108 17.15 -2.08 -8.28
CA ILE A 108 15.73 -1.80 -8.05
C ILE A 108 15.51 -0.94 -6.79
N ARG A 109 16.31 -1.12 -5.74
CA ARG A 109 16.25 -0.28 -4.53
C ARG A 109 16.87 1.11 -4.71
N GLU A 110 17.78 1.25 -5.66
CA GLU A 110 18.44 2.51 -5.98
C GLU A 110 17.52 3.41 -6.82
N VAL A 111 16.73 2.84 -7.73
CA VAL A 111 15.83 3.56 -8.65
C VAL A 111 14.91 4.60 -7.97
N PRO A 112 14.26 4.32 -6.82
CA PRO A 112 13.41 5.31 -6.14
C PRO A 112 14.15 6.52 -5.56
N HIS A 113 15.49 6.43 -5.42
CA HIS A 113 16.33 7.50 -4.87
C HIS A 113 17.06 8.27 -5.97
N ASP A 114 16.86 7.90 -7.24
CA ASP A 114 17.52 8.48 -8.40
C ASP A 114 16.48 9.20 -9.25
N ASP A 115 16.47 10.53 -9.15
CA ASP A 115 15.57 11.42 -9.90
C ASP A 115 15.75 11.27 -11.43
N HIS A 116 16.89 10.73 -11.88
CA HIS A 116 17.24 10.50 -13.28
C HIS A 116 17.31 9.01 -13.64
N ALA A 117 16.70 8.12 -12.85
CA ALA A 117 16.73 6.67 -13.10
C ALA A 117 16.29 6.29 -14.52
N ALA A 118 15.32 7.02 -15.07
CA ALA A 118 14.76 6.82 -16.41
C ALA A 118 15.70 7.23 -17.56
N GLU A 119 16.83 7.87 -17.25
CA GLU A 119 17.83 8.38 -18.21
C GLU A 119 19.12 7.54 -18.23
N ARG A 120 19.36 6.70 -17.20
CA ARG A 120 20.60 5.90 -17.04
C ARG A 120 20.93 4.97 -18.20
N TRP A 121 19.91 4.49 -18.91
CA TRP A 121 20.07 3.50 -19.98
C TRP A 121 20.04 4.14 -21.37
N LEU A 122 20.00 5.46 -21.43
CA LEU A 122 19.98 6.24 -22.66
C LEU A 122 21.35 6.89 -22.86
N SER A 123 21.82 6.95 -24.10
CA SER A 123 22.98 7.76 -24.44
C SER A 123 22.68 9.26 -24.28
N PRO A 124 23.70 10.12 -24.08
CA PRO A 124 23.50 11.57 -23.92
C PRO A 124 22.69 12.22 -25.05
N HIS A 125 22.76 11.67 -26.26
CA HIS A 125 22.02 12.16 -27.41
C HIS A 125 20.56 11.69 -27.42
N GLU A 126 20.27 10.51 -26.87
CA GLU A 126 18.93 9.93 -26.81
C GLU A 126 18.04 10.55 -25.73
N ILE A 127 18.63 11.01 -24.61
CA ILE A 127 17.89 11.59 -23.48
C ILE A 127 16.93 12.69 -23.95
N ARG A 128 17.42 13.60 -24.82
CA ARG A 128 16.61 14.69 -25.34
C ARG A 128 15.40 14.19 -26.13
N TYR A 129 15.60 13.24 -27.04
CA TYR A 129 14.51 12.72 -27.88
C TYR A 129 13.49 11.93 -27.08
N VAL A 130 13.95 11.07 -26.17
CA VAL A 130 13.07 10.25 -25.33
C VAL A 130 12.26 11.12 -24.37
N ASN A 131 12.85 12.16 -23.80
CA ASN A 131 12.12 13.08 -22.93
C ASN A 131 11.04 13.87 -23.70
N GLU A 132 11.29 14.25 -24.95
CA GLU A 132 10.25 14.86 -25.79
C GLU A 132 9.15 13.86 -26.16
N ILE A 133 9.48 12.60 -26.46
CA ILE A 133 8.48 11.55 -26.71
C ILE A 133 7.62 11.31 -25.46
N ARG A 134 8.22 11.22 -24.27
CA ARG A 134 7.50 11.04 -22.99
C ARG A 134 6.53 12.21 -22.70
N LYS A 135 6.91 13.45 -23.03
CA LYS A 135 6.03 14.62 -22.91
C LYS A 135 4.86 14.57 -23.89
N LEU A 136 5.12 14.17 -25.14
CA LEU A 136 4.11 14.16 -26.20
C LEU A 136 3.15 12.97 -26.11
N LYS A 137 3.62 11.82 -25.63
CA LYS A 137 2.84 10.58 -25.51
C LYS A 137 3.12 9.87 -24.18
N PRO A 138 2.47 10.30 -23.08
CA PRO A 138 2.66 9.68 -21.77
C PRO A 138 2.24 8.20 -21.74
N GLU A 139 1.31 7.79 -22.60
CA GLU A 139 0.82 6.41 -22.70
C GLU A 139 1.89 5.42 -23.22
N VAL A 140 2.94 5.90 -23.90
CA VAL A 140 4.06 5.07 -24.41
C VAL A 140 4.87 4.41 -23.29
N VAL A 141 4.76 4.91 -22.06
CA VAL A 141 5.40 4.31 -20.87
C VAL A 141 4.72 2.98 -20.49
N THR A 142 3.43 2.84 -20.78
CA THR A 142 2.61 1.67 -20.43
C THR A 142 2.32 0.78 -21.62
N ASP A 143 2.14 1.36 -22.82
CA ASP A 143 1.81 0.64 -24.04
C ASP A 143 2.86 0.87 -25.12
N ARG A 144 3.13 -0.15 -25.93
CA ARG A 144 4.12 -0.05 -27.01
C ARG A 144 3.74 1.07 -27.99
N LEU A 145 4.74 1.72 -28.59
CA LEU A 145 4.53 2.66 -29.69
C LEU A 145 3.73 2.01 -30.81
N SER A 146 2.71 2.71 -31.31
CA SER A 146 1.92 2.26 -32.45
C SER A 146 2.82 2.05 -33.67
N PRO A 147 2.54 1.04 -34.53
CA PRO A 147 3.30 0.81 -35.76
C PRO A 147 3.40 2.05 -36.66
N ARG A 148 2.37 2.90 -36.65
CA ARG A 148 2.36 4.17 -37.38
C ARG A 148 3.35 5.19 -36.80
N ASP A 149 3.46 5.23 -35.47
CA ASP A 149 4.39 6.13 -34.78
C ASP A 149 5.84 5.71 -35.00
N LEU A 150 6.10 4.40 -35.01
CA LEU A 150 7.43 3.86 -35.33
C LEU A 150 7.88 4.25 -36.75
N GLN A 151 6.97 4.21 -37.72
CA GLN A 151 7.26 4.65 -39.09
C GLN A 151 7.58 6.15 -39.16
N LEU A 152 6.78 6.99 -38.49
CA LEU A 152 7.03 8.43 -38.44
C LEU A 152 8.35 8.78 -37.75
N LEU A 153 8.68 8.07 -36.66
CA LEU A 153 9.96 8.24 -35.98
C LEU A 153 11.14 7.79 -36.84
N SER A 154 11.01 6.67 -37.58
CA SER A 154 12.06 6.22 -38.50
C SER A 154 12.32 7.21 -39.64
N LEU A 155 11.29 7.92 -40.10
CA LEU A 155 11.41 8.98 -41.11
C LEU A 155 12.02 10.26 -40.52
N ALA A 156 11.71 10.60 -39.27
CA ALA A 156 12.16 11.82 -38.62
C ALA A 156 13.59 11.75 -38.07
N LEU A 157 14.02 10.58 -37.57
CA LEU A 157 15.31 10.39 -36.93
C LEU A 157 16.41 9.87 -37.88
N GLY A 158 16.05 9.48 -39.11
CA GLY A 158 16.96 8.81 -40.03
C GLY A 158 17.32 7.38 -39.57
N PRO A 159 18.09 6.61 -40.37
CA PRO A 159 18.50 5.27 -39.98
C PRO A 159 19.39 5.36 -38.72
N LEU A 160 18.95 4.71 -37.65
CA LEU A 160 19.78 4.45 -36.47
C LEU A 160 20.97 3.57 -36.90
N PRO A 161 22.20 3.86 -36.46
CA PRO A 161 23.39 3.06 -36.76
C PRO A 161 23.32 1.64 -36.16
#